data_AF-A0A1F9VL24-F1
#
_entry.id   AF-A0A1F9VL24-F1
#
_cell.length_a   1.000
_cell.length_b   1.000
_cell.length_c   1.000
_cell.angle_alpha   90.00
_cell.angle_beta   90.00
_cell.angle_gamma   90.00
#
_symmetry.space_group_name_H-M   'P 1'
#
loop_
_entity.id
_entity.type
_entity.pdbx_description
1 polymer ?
#
loop_
_entity_poly.entity_id
_entity_poly.type
_entity_poly.pdbx_seq_one_letter_code
_entity_poly.pdbx_strand_id
1 'polypeptide(L)'
;MKEPVDGEKITIFDCELGDPNYDALEKFIGADRVEDFAYVNRFEIKGNTVIYRYKHKNTRRYLCLDMDGNTWRYNGIYLKMEKISRDEAIMEAYENY
;
A
#
# COMPACT_ATOMS: atom_id res chain seq x y z
N MET A 1 -4.67 -29.99 -13.96
CA MET A 1 -4.53 -28.94 -12.93
C MET A 1 -4.05 -27.70 -13.65
N LYS A 2 -4.83 -26.62 -13.68
CA LYS A 2 -4.37 -25.34 -14.24
C LYS A 2 -3.57 -24.63 -13.15
N GLU A 3 -2.29 -24.41 -13.41
CA GLU A 3 -1.41 -23.64 -12.54
C GLU A 3 -1.94 -22.20 -12.44
N PRO A 4 -1.92 -21.57 -11.25
CA PRO A 4 -2.35 -20.19 -11.12
C PRO A 4 -1.37 -19.25 -11.83
N VAL A 5 -1.95 -18.34 -12.61
CA VAL A 5 -1.31 -17.33 -13.44
C VAL A 5 -0.38 -16.44 -12.61
N ASP A 6 0.84 -16.28 -13.12
CA ASP A 6 1.94 -15.39 -12.69
C ASP A 6 1.63 -14.39 -11.56
N GLY A 7 1.86 -14.83 -10.32
CA GLY A 7 2.10 -13.94 -9.19
C GLY A 7 3.55 -13.46 -9.25
N GLU A 8 3.82 -12.43 -10.06
CA GLU A 8 5.16 -11.90 -10.31
C GLU A 8 5.91 -11.65 -8.98
N LYS A 9 7.14 -12.17 -8.87
CA LYS A 9 7.99 -11.93 -7.70
C LYS A 9 8.39 -10.45 -7.69
N ILE A 10 7.69 -9.67 -6.89
CA ILE A 10 8.03 -8.28 -6.63
C ILE A 10 9.06 -8.25 -5.51
N THR A 11 10.29 -7.90 -5.83
CA THR A 11 11.34 -7.58 -4.86
C THR A 11 11.20 -6.10 -4.46
N ILE A 12 11.38 -5.80 -3.17
CA ILE A 12 11.44 -4.41 -2.66
C ILE A 12 12.86 -3.92 -2.89
N PHE A 13 13.02 -2.91 -3.75
CA PHE A 13 14.36 -2.54 -4.23
C PHE A 13 15.06 -1.49 -3.37
N ASP A 14 14.34 -0.52 -2.80
CA ASP A 14 14.92 0.48 -1.89
C ASP A 14 13.82 1.10 -1.01
N CYS A 15 14.12 1.32 0.27
CA CYS A 15 13.24 2.07 1.17
C CYS A 15 13.81 3.47 1.36
N GLU A 16 13.20 4.46 0.73
CA GLU A 16 13.61 5.86 0.84
C GLU A 16 12.66 6.67 1.73
N LEU A 17 13.22 7.64 2.45
CA LEU A 17 12.48 8.77 3.02
C LEU A 17 12.29 9.83 1.94
N GLY A 18 11.57 9.48 0.87
CA GLY A 18 11.14 10.45 -0.13
C GLY A 18 9.87 11.18 0.30
N ASP A 19 9.48 12.21 -0.46
CA ASP A 19 8.24 12.95 -0.20
C ASP A 19 7.01 12.04 -0.27
N PRO A 20 6.01 12.22 0.61
CA PRO A 20 4.74 11.51 0.54
C PRO A 20 3.92 11.95 -0.68
N ASN A 21 3.06 11.05 -1.17
CA ASN A 21 2.03 11.36 -2.16
C ASN A 21 0.66 11.47 -1.48
N TYR A 22 0.39 12.62 -0.85
CA TYR A 22 -0.89 12.86 -0.17
C TYR A 22 -2.06 13.00 -1.14
N ASP A 23 -1.84 13.37 -2.39
CA ASP A 23 -2.90 13.47 -3.40
C ASP A 23 -3.55 12.09 -3.67
N ALA A 24 -2.74 11.04 -3.79
CA ALA A 24 -3.24 9.68 -3.95
C ALA A 24 -4.00 9.20 -2.71
N LEU A 25 -3.51 9.56 -1.51
CA LEU A 25 -4.18 9.24 -0.26
C LEU A 25 -5.52 9.96 -0.16
N GLU A 26 -5.57 11.26 -0.41
CA GLU A 26 -6.78 12.08 -0.37
C GLU A 26 -7.86 11.55 -1.33
N LYS A 27 -7.48 11.21 -2.57
CA LYS A 27 -8.41 10.56 -3.53
C LYS A 27 -8.92 9.21 -3.04
N PHE A 28 -8.10 8.48 -2.28
CA PHE A 28 -8.45 7.16 -1.78
C PHE A 28 -9.35 7.20 -0.55
N ILE A 29 -9.07 8.01 0.48
CA ILE A 29 -9.87 8.01 1.72
C ILE A 29 -10.77 9.25 1.92
N GLY A 30 -10.58 10.31 1.15
CA GLY A 30 -11.19 11.63 1.37
C GLY A 30 -10.29 12.57 2.18
N ALA A 31 -10.36 13.87 1.87
CA ALA A 31 -9.52 14.91 2.49
C ALA A 31 -9.68 14.99 4.01
N ASP A 32 -10.89 14.75 4.51
CA ASP A 32 -11.26 14.78 5.93
C ASP A 32 -10.58 13.67 6.75
N ARG A 33 -10.06 12.63 6.09
CA ARG A 33 -9.44 11.46 6.74
C ARG A 33 -7.93 11.37 6.54
N VAL A 34 -7.33 12.24 5.73
CA VAL A 34 -5.87 12.27 5.49
C VAL A 34 -5.08 12.37 6.79
N GLU A 35 -5.57 13.16 7.73
CA GLU A 35 -4.93 13.34 9.03
C GLU A 35 -4.95 12.07 9.91
N ASP A 36 -5.75 11.06 9.61
CA ASP A 36 -5.72 9.78 10.33
C ASP A 36 -4.48 8.94 10.01
N PHE A 37 -3.71 9.33 9.00
CA PHE A 37 -2.57 8.58 8.51
C PHE A 37 -1.26 9.35 8.67
N ALA A 38 -0.22 8.64 9.07
CA ALA A 38 1.15 9.12 9.08
C ALA A 38 1.91 8.47 7.93
N TYR A 39 2.61 9.25 7.11
CA TYR A 39 3.54 8.71 6.14
C TYR A 39 4.71 8.00 6.84
N VAL A 40 5.14 6.86 6.28
CA VAL A 40 6.21 6.04 6.87
C VAL A 40 7.43 5.99 5.98
N ASN A 41 7.25 5.60 4.73
CA ASN A 41 8.30 5.48 3.73
C ASN A 41 7.68 5.21 2.35
N ARG A 42 8.52 5.24 1.32
CA ARG A 42 8.19 4.71 0.00
C ARG A 42 9.19 3.63 -0.40
N PHE A 43 8.79 2.78 -1.33
CA PHE A 43 9.68 1.81 -1.94
C PHE A 43 9.28 1.46 -3.36
N GLU A 44 10.26 1.13 -4.18
CA GLU A 44 10.04 0.68 -5.54
C GLU A 44 9.84 -0.85 -5.59
N ILE A 45 8.87 -1.24 -6.41
CA ILE A 45 8.65 -2.62 -6.81
C ILE A 45 9.00 -2.79 -8.28
N LYS A 46 9.29 -4.04 -8.68
CA LYS A 46 9.67 -4.38 -10.07
C LYS A 46 8.70 -3.75 -11.08
N GLY A 47 9.24 -3.05 -12.07
CA GLY A 47 8.46 -2.33 -13.09
C GLY A 47 8.21 -0.85 -12.79
N ASN A 48 9.12 -0.19 -12.06
CA ASN A 48 9.08 1.25 -11.73
C ASN A 48 7.80 1.72 -11.02
N THR A 49 7.10 0.82 -10.34
CA THR A 49 5.95 1.23 -9.52
C THR A 49 6.47 1.61 -8.14
N VAL A 50 6.23 2.85 -7.74
CA VAL A 50 6.57 3.36 -6.40
C VAL A 50 5.37 3.16 -5.49
N ILE A 51 5.59 2.50 -4.36
CA ILE A 51 4.58 2.28 -3.32
C ILE A 51 4.85 3.20 -2.14
N TYR A 52 3.85 3.98 -1.77
CA TYR A 52 3.83 4.84 -0.59
C TYR A 52 3.11 4.12 0.54
N ARG A 53 3.77 4.01 1.69
CA ARG A 53 3.21 3.34 2.86
C ARG A 53 2.82 4.36 3.91
N TYR A 54 1.54 4.33 4.28
CA TYR A 54 0.94 5.14 5.32
C TYR A 54 0.52 4.26 6.48
N LYS A 55 0.70 4.73 7.71
CA LYS A 55 0.27 4.06 8.91
C LYS A 55 -0.91 4.79 9.50
N HIS A 56 -2.03 4.09 9.64
CA HIS A 56 -3.18 4.62 10.35
C HIS A 56 -2.83 4.83 11.82
N LYS A 57 -3.10 6.02 12.36
CA LYS A 57 -2.64 6.46 13.69
C LYS A 57 -3.26 5.62 14.81
N ASN A 58 -4.55 5.26 14.67
CA ASN A 58 -5.30 4.56 15.71
C ASN A 58 -5.09 3.04 15.66
N THR A 59 -5.29 2.41 14.50
CA THR A 59 -5.19 0.95 14.34
C THR A 59 -3.75 0.47 14.19
N ARG A 60 -2.80 1.37 13.92
CA ARG A 60 -1.39 1.08 13.62
C ARG A 60 -1.19 0.19 12.39
N ARG A 61 -2.24 -0.02 11.58
CA ARG A 61 -2.23 -0.78 10.32
C ARG A 61 -1.67 0.07 9.18
N TYR A 62 -1.24 -0.59 8.11
CA TYR A 62 -0.65 0.06 6.95
C TYR A 62 -1.62 0.09 5.78
N LEU A 63 -1.66 1.22 5.11
CA LEU A 63 -2.26 1.40 3.80
C LEU A 63 -1.12 1.68 2.81
N CYS A 64 -1.02 0.88 1.75
CA CYS A 64 0.00 1.05 0.73
C CYS A 64 -0.67 1.44 -0.60
N LEU A 65 -0.24 2.56 -1.17
CA LEU A 65 -0.78 3.11 -2.41
C LEU A 65 0.33 3.31 -3.44
N ASP A 66 0.05 3.09 -4.72
CA ASP A 66 0.93 3.56 -5.80
C ASP A 66 0.61 5.02 -6.20
N MET A 67 1.35 5.52 -7.20
CA MET A 67 1.17 6.88 -7.72
C MET A 67 -0.24 7.18 -8.23
N ASP A 68 -0.96 6.16 -8.70
CA ASP A 68 -2.30 6.27 -9.28
C ASP A 68 -3.40 6.06 -8.23
N GLY A 69 -3.03 5.76 -6.98
CA GLY A 69 -3.96 5.46 -5.90
C GLY A 69 -4.49 4.02 -5.91
N ASN A 70 -3.86 3.10 -6.66
CA ASN A 70 -4.19 1.68 -6.51
C ASN A 70 -3.61 1.14 -5.20
N THR A 71 -4.32 0.17 -4.62
CA THR A 71 -4.01 -0.41 -3.32
C THR A 71 -3.19 -1.68 -3.41
N TRP A 72 -2.22 -1.80 -2.51
CA TRP A 72 -1.30 -2.92 -2.46
C TRP A 72 -1.19 -3.47 -1.05
N ARG A 73 -1.00 -4.79 -0.93
CA ARG A 73 -0.75 -5.49 0.32
C ARG A 73 0.62 -6.12 0.32
N TYR A 74 1.32 -6.02 1.45
CA TYR A 74 2.53 -6.79 1.66
C TYR A 74 2.20 -8.20 2.14
N ASN A 75 2.53 -9.20 1.33
CA ASN A 75 2.42 -10.61 1.67
C ASN A 75 3.73 -11.09 2.29
N GLY A 76 3.77 -11.12 3.62
CA GLY A 76 4.96 -11.45 4.41
C GLY A 76 5.49 -12.87 4.24
N ILE A 77 4.70 -13.80 3.68
CA ILE A 77 5.14 -15.19 3.42
C ILE A 77 6.06 -15.23 2.20
N TYR A 78 5.76 -14.42 1.19
CA TYR A 78 6.46 -14.45 -0.09
C TYR A 78 7.39 -13.26 -0.32
N LEU A 79 7.47 -12.32 0.63
CA LEU A 79 8.14 -11.02 0.45
C LEU A 79 7.63 -10.30 -0.80
N LYS A 80 6.34 -10.44 -1.13
CA LYS A 80 5.71 -9.90 -2.34
C LYS A 80 4.71 -8.82 -2.00
N MET A 81 4.50 -7.91 -2.95
CA MET A 81 3.33 -7.04 -2.96
C MET A 81 2.28 -7.64 -3.89
N GLU A 82 1.01 -7.55 -3.51
CA GLU A 82 -0.11 -7.90 -4.38
C GLU A 82 -1.09 -6.74 -4.45
N LYS A 83 -1.69 -6.51 -5.63
CA LYS A 83 -2.79 -5.56 -5.76
C LYS A 83 -4.01 -6.12 -5.05
N ILE A 84 -4.66 -5.29 -4.24
CA ILE A 84 -5.91 -5.64 -3.55
C ILE A 84 -6.99 -4.63 -3.94
N SER A 85 -8.25 -4.97 -3.70
CA SER A 85 -9.35 -4.04 -3.93
C SER A 85 -9.36 -2.90 -2.90
N ARG A 86 -10.05 -1.82 -3.24
CA ARG A 86 -10.26 -0.67 -2.35
C ARG A 86 -10.91 -1.09 -1.04
N ASP A 87 -11.95 -1.91 -1.10
CA ASP A 87 -12.71 -2.34 0.08
C ASP A 87 -11.84 -3.20 1.01
N GLU A 88 -11.05 -4.12 0.46
CA GLU A 88 -10.08 -4.90 1.24
C GLU A 88 -9.06 -4.01 1.93
N ALA A 89 -8.51 -3.00 1.24
CA ALA A 89 -7.53 -2.09 1.83
C ALA A 89 -8.14 -1.24 2.96
N ILE A 90 -9.41 -0.83 2.81
CA ILE A 90 -10.14 -0.10 3.85
C ILE A 90 -10.37 -0.99 5.07
N MET A 91 -10.85 -2.23 4.88
CA MET A 91 -11.04 -3.18 5.97
C MET A 91 -9.72 -3.40 6.74
N GLU A 92 -8.61 -3.63 6.03
CA GLU A 92 -7.31 -3.82 6.68
C GLU A 92 -6.77 -2.59 7.40
N ALA A 93 -7.06 -1.39 6.90
CA ALA A 93 -6.58 -0.15 7.52
C ALA A 93 -7.39 0.23 8.76
N TYR A 94 -8.71 -0.01 8.76
CA TYR A 94 -9.63 0.51 9.77
C TYR A 94 -10.16 -0.54 10.75
N GLU A 95 -10.18 -1.82 10.42
CA GLU A 95 -10.72 -2.86 11.30
C GLU A 95 -9.62 -3.53 12.14
N ASN A 96 -9.90 -3.70 13.44
CA ASN A 96 -9.12 -4.55 14.31
C ASN A 96 -9.75 -5.95 14.28
N TYR A 97 -9.02 -6.93 13.74
CA TYR A 97 -9.29 -8.34 14.04
C TYR A 97 -9.09 -8.64 15.53
#